data_AF-A0A353U1A3-F1
#
_entry.id   AF-A0A353U1A3-F1
#
_cell.length_a   1.000
_cell.length_b   1.000
_cell.length_c   1.000
_cell.angle_alpha   90.00
_cell.angle_beta   90.00
_cell.angle_gamma   90.00
#
_symmetry.space_group_name_H-M   'P 1'
#
loop_
_entity.id
_entity.type
_entity.pdbx_description
1 polymer ?
#
loop_
_entity_poly.entity_id
_entity_poly.type
_entity_poly.pdbx_seq_one_letter_code
_entity_poly.pdbx_strand_id
1 'polypeptide(L)' 'MAKKGKGNRIQVILECTEHKESGLPGTSRYITVKNRKNTPDRMEL' A
#
# COMPACT_ATOMS: atom_id res chain seq x y z
N MET A 1 23.85 5.56 0.61
CA MET A 1 22.84 5.99 1.60
C MET A 1 22.22 4.75 2.24
N ALA A 2 22.72 4.34 3.40
CA ALA A 2 22.18 3.21 4.13
C ALA A 2 20.74 3.53 4.55
N LYS A 3 19.74 2.82 4.01
CA LYS A 3 18.34 2.90 4.47
C LYS A 3 18.23 2.21 5.84
N LYS A 4 18.83 2.84 6.85
CA LYS A 4 18.65 2.53 8.25
C LYS A 4 17.20 2.90 8.59
N GLY A 5 16.36 1.91 8.87
CA GLY A 5 15.07 2.13 9.52
C GLY A 5 13.82 1.98 8.65
N LYS A 6 13.56 0.79 8.11
CA LYS A 6 12.19 0.34 7.84
C LYS A 6 11.99 -1.03 8.49
N GLY A 7 11.98 -1.05 9.82
CA GLY A 7 11.70 -2.25 10.61
C GLY A 7 10.26 -2.72 10.38
N ASN A 8 9.43 -2.78 11.43
CA ASN A 8 8.04 -3.19 11.27
C ASN A 8 7.21 -2.23 10.40
N ARG A 9 7.62 -0.97 10.23
CA ARG A 9 6.96 0.00 9.34
C ARG A 9 7.47 -0.08 7.91
N ILE A 10 6.58 -0.41 6.97
CA ILE A 10 6.84 -0.51 5.54
C ILE A 10 5.96 0.43 4.74
N GLN A 11 6.39 0.84 3.55
CA GLN A 11 5.50 1.51 2.62
C GLN A 11 4.62 0.48 1.94
N VAL A 12 3.35 0.80 1.78
CA VAL A 12 2.36 0.02 1.03
C VAL A 12 1.67 0.94 0.03
N ILE A 13 1.18 0.36 -1.06
CA ILE A 13 0.43 1.05 -2.09
C ILE A 13 -0.99 0.47 -2.03
N LEU A 14 -1.97 1.33 -1.81
CA LEU A 14 -3.39 0.98 -1.88
C LEU A 14 -3.89 1.31 -3.27
N GLU A 15 -4.51 0.34 -3.94
CA GLU A 15 -5.01 0.43 -5.31
C GLU A 15 -6.53 0.28 -5.29
N CYS A 16 -7.26 1.16 -5.97
CA CYS A 16 -8.73 1.06 -6.10
C CYS A 16 -9.10 -0.19 -6.93
N THR A 17 -9.91 -1.09 -6.36
CA THR A 17 -10.35 -2.32 -7.01
C THR A 17 -11.44 -2.06 -8.06
N GLU A 18 -12.39 -1.19 -7.78
CA GLU A 18 -13.47 -0.84 -8.70
C GLU A 18 -12.94 -0.24 -10.01
N HIS A 19 -11.95 0.66 -9.91
CA HIS A 19 -11.33 1.27 -11.09
C HIS A 19 -10.50 0.24 -11.88
N LYS A 20 -9.86 -0.72 -11.20
CA LYS A 20 -9.12 -1.79 -11.86
C LYS A 20 -10.03 -2.67 -12.73
N GLU A 21 -11.26 -2.90 -12.30
CA GLU A 21 -12.25 -3.68 -13.04
C GLU A 21 -12.94 -2.89 -14.16
N SER A 22 -12.84 -1.55 -14.15
CA SER A 22 -13.47 -0.69 -15.16
C SER A 22 -12.83 -0.76 -16.55
N GLY A 23 -11.60 -1.27 -16.68
CA GLY A 23 -10.87 -1.35 -17.96
C GLY A 23 -10.42 0.00 -18.53
N LEU A 24 -10.60 1.09 -17.76
CA LEU A 24 -10.17 2.44 -18.15
C LEU A 24 -8.68 2.67 -17.88
N PRO A 25 -8.02 3.56 -18.65
CA PRO A 25 -6.61 3.87 -18.46
C PRO A 25 -6.39 4.67 -17.17
N GLY A 26 -5.45 4.21 -16.35
CA GLY A 26 -5.13 4.79 -15.05
C GLY A 26 -5.73 4.00 -13.91
N THR A 27 -5.12 4.07 -12.73
CA THR A 27 -5.69 3.47 -11.52
C THR A 27 -5.30 4.33 -10.33
N SER A 28 -6.28 4.69 -9.51
CA SER A 28 -6.06 5.47 -8.31
C SER A 28 -5.20 4.67 -7.32
N ARG A 29 -4.05 5.25 -6.95
CA ARG A 29 -3.09 4.65 -6.02
C ARG A 29 -2.74 5.62 -4.90
N TYR A 30 -2.81 5.14 -3.67
CA TYR A 30 -2.38 5.88 -2.49
C TYR A 30 -1.12 5.25 -1.88
N ILE A 31 -0.10 6.07 -1.62
CA ILE A 31 1.12 5.64 -0.96
C ILE A 31 1.01 5.95 0.53
N THR A 32 1.08 4.90 1.35
CA THR A 32 1.04 5.04 2.82
C THR A 32 2.05 4.11 3.48
N VAL A 33 2.06 4.08 4.81
CA VAL A 33 2.91 3.21 5.61
C VAL A 33 2.07 2.26 6.46
N LYS A 34 2.39 0.97 6.42
CA LYS A 34 1.78 -0.08 7.26
C LYS A 34 2.80 -0.60 8.27
N ASN A 35 2.35 -0.90 9.49
CA ASN A 35 3.15 -1.65 10.46
C ASN A 35 2.83 -3.15 10.37
N ARG A 36 3.79 -3.97 9.91
CA ARG A 36 3.65 -5.43 9.74
C ARG A 36 3.34 -6.19 11.03
N LYS A 37 3.77 -5.69 12.20
CA LYS A 37 3.54 -6.36 13.49
C LYS A 37 2.14 -6.09 14.03
N ASN A 38 1.67 -4.85 13.92
CA ASN A 38 0.37 -4.45 14.45
C ASN A 38 -0.78 -4.80 13.50
N THR A 39 -0.49 -4.78 12.19
CA THR A 39 -1.47 -5.03 11.13
C THR A 39 -0.84 -6.00 10.13
N PRO A 40 -0.79 -7.31 10.45
CA PRO A 40 -0.16 -8.30 9.59
C PRO A 40 -0.94 -8.48 8.28
N ASP A 41 -2.27 -8.42 8.34
CA ASP A 41 -3.19 -8.64 7.22
C ASP A 41 -3.16 -7.54 6.16
N ARG A 42 -3.76 -7.82 5.00
CA ARG A 42 -3.88 -6.85 3.90
C ARG A 42 -4.67 -5.62 4.38
N MET A 43 -4.13 -4.44 4.09
CA MET A 43 -4.81 -3.17 4.38
C MET A 43 -5.70 -2.83 3.19
N GLU A 44 -6.99 -2.65 3.45
CA GLU A 44 -8.02 -2.32 2.47
C GLU A 44 -8.79 -1.09 3.02
N LEU A 45 -9.23 -0.20 2.12
CA LEU A 45 -9.98 1.02 2.41
C LEU A 45 -11.14 1.14 1.41
#